data_AF-Q8K3I0-F1
#
_entry.id   AF-Q8K3I0-F1
#
_cell.length_a   1.000
_cell.length_b   1.000
_cell.length_c   1.000
_cell.angle_alpha   90.00
_cell.angle_beta   90.00
_cell.angle_gamma   90.00
#
_symmetry.space_group_name_H-M   'P 1'
#
loop_
_entity.id
_entity.type
_entity.pdbx_description
1 polymer ?
#
loop_
_entity_poly.entity_id
_entity_poly.type
_entity_poly.pdbx_seq_one_letter_code
_entity_poly.pdbx_strand_id
1 'polypeptide(L)'
;MERPQSSIWVFMLLLFMVLLQSPAWHVAAQRCPQTCVCDNSRRHVTCRHQNLTEVPNTIPELTQRLDLQGNILKVLPAAAFQ
;
A
#
# COMPACT_ATOMS: atom_id res chain seq x y z
N MET A 1 -30.19 -40.84 9.58
CA MET A 1 -29.12 -41.33 8.69
C MET A 1 -28.69 -40.13 7.83
N GLU A 2 -27.88 -39.24 8.40
CA GLU A 2 -27.47 -37.99 7.76
C GLU A 2 -26.43 -38.33 6.67
N ARG A 3 -26.71 -38.02 5.39
CA ARG A 3 -25.83 -38.43 4.28
C ARG A 3 -24.43 -37.77 4.41
N PRO A 4 -23.33 -38.55 4.41
CA PRO A 4 -21.97 -38.02 4.53
C PRO A 4 -21.47 -37.29 3.26
N GLN A 5 -22.19 -37.36 2.13
CA GLN A 5 -21.81 -36.69 0.87
C GLN A 5 -22.02 -35.17 0.87
N SER A 6 -22.97 -34.64 1.65
CA SER A 6 -23.22 -33.20 1.73
C SER A 6 -22.00 -32.47 2.31
N SER A 7 -21.35 -33.10 3.30
CA SER A 7 -20.21 -32.53 4.00
C SER A 7 -19.00 -32.32 3.08
N ILE A 8 -18.71 -33.25 2.15
CA ILE A 8 -17.53 -33.16 1.26
C ILE A 8 -17.67 -31.99 0.28
N TRP A 9 -18.84 -31.83 -0.33
CA TRP A 9 -19.09 -30.71 -1.26
C TRP A 9 -19.04 -29.37 -0.54
N VAL A 10 -19.59 -29.30 0.67
CA VAL A 10 -19.51 -28.12 1.53
C VAL A 10 -18.05 -27.85 1.92
N PHE A 11 -17.26 -28.87 2.29
CA PHE A 11 -15.83 -28.72 2.58
C PHE A 11 -15.03 -28.24 1.36
N MET A 12 -15.30 -28.75 0.16
CA MET A 12 -14.62 -28.33 -1.07
C MET A 12 -14.96 -26.88 -1.44
N LEU A 13 -16.22 -26.48 -1.28
CA LEU A 13 -16.66 -25.10 -1.47
C LEU A 13 -16.03 -24.16 -0.44
N LEU A 14 -15.95 -24.58 0.83
CA LEU A 14 -15.29 -23.82 1.89
C LEU A 14 -13.78 -23.68 1.64
N LEU A 15 -13.11 -24.76 1.22
CA LEU A 15 -11.68 -24.75 0.92
C LEU A 15 -11.37 -23.83 -0.28
N PHE A 16 -12.20 -23.86 -1.32
CA PHE A 16 -12.10 -22.96 -2.48
C PHE A 16 -12.30 -21.48 -2.10
N MET A 17 -13.28 -21.19 -1.24
CA MET A 17 -13.53 -19.83 -0.74
C MET A 17 -12.37 -19.32 0.13
N VAL A 18 -11.70 -20.20 0.90
CA VAL A 18 -10.50 -19.83 1.68
C VAL A 18 -9.29 -19.59 0.77
N LEU A 19 -9.13 -20.37 -0.29
CA LEU A 19 -8.04 -20.20 -1.26
C LEU A 19 -8.17 -18.91 -2.08
N LEU A 20 -9.40 -18.43 -2.33
CA LEU A 20 -9.66 -17.16 -3.02
C LEU A 20 -9.49 -15.91 -2.13
N GLN A 21 -9.45 -16.10 -0.81
CA GLN A 21 -9.21 -15.03 0.18
C GLN A 21 -7.71 -14.77 0.35
N SER A 22 -6.98 -14.51 -0.74
CA SER A 22 -5.58 -14.09 -0.61
C SER A 22 -5.51 -12.85 0.29
N PRO A 23 -4.86 -12.89 1.47
CA PRO A 23 -4.79 -11.74 2.38
C PRO A 23 -3.88 -10.62 1.81
N ALA A 24 -3.34 -10.81 0.60
CA ALA A 24 -2.45 -9.87 -0.07
C ALA A 24 -3.09 -8.53 -0.43
N TRP A 25 -4.42 -8.40 -0.38
CA TRP A 25 -5.10 -7.14 -0.65
C TRP A 25 -5.24 -6.23 0.57
N HIS A 26 -4.86 -6.72 1.76
CA HIS A 26 -4.78 -5.92 2.98
C HIS A 26 -3.36 -5.45 3.28
N VAL A 27 -2.49 -5.31 2.26
CA VAL A 27 -1.49 -4.25 2.35
C VAL A 27 -2.31 -2.98 2.27
N ALA A 28 -2.64 -2.40 3.43
CA ALA A 28 -3.31 -1.12 3.52
C ALA A 28 -2.68 -0.22 2.45
N ALA A 29 -3.46 0.15 1.44
CA ALA A 29 -3.04 1.16 0.49
C ALA A 29 -2.87 2.43 1.32
N GLN A 30 -1.69 2.60 1.92
CA GLN A 30 -1.30 3.83 2.56
C GLN A 30 -1.49 4.89 1.49
N ARG A 31 -2.38 5.84 1.80
CA ARG A 31 -2.90 6.77 0.80
C ARG A 31 -1.71 7.52 0.21
N CYS A 32 -1.40 7.24 -1.06
CA CYS A 32 -0.40 7.99 -1.78
C CYS A 32 -0.78 9.48 -1.74
N PRO A 33 0.15 10.40 -1.42
CA PRO A 33 -0.14 11.82 -1.47
C PRO A 33 -0.65 12.21 -2.86
N GLN A 34 -1.66 13.08 -2.94
CA GLN A 34 -2.30 13.44 -4.22
C GLN A 34 -1.31 14.09 -5.21
N THR A 35 -0.28 14.76 -4.70
CA THR A 35 0.78 15.40 -5.49
C THR A 35 1.86 14.41 -5.93
N CYS A 36 1.75 13.13 -5.59
CA CYS A 36 2.78 12.13 -5.82
C CYS A 36 2.25 10.94 -6.61
N VAL A 37 3.18 10.22 -7.24
CA VAL A 37 2.94 8.94 -7.91
C VAL A 37 3.65 7.84 -7.11
N CYS A 38 2.92 6.82 -6.69
CA CYS A 38 3.45 5.72 -5.87
C CYS A 38 3.50 4.42 -6.68
N ASP A 39 4.67 3.80 -6.72
CA ASP A 39 4.87 2.41 -7.16
C ASP A 39 5.03 1.53 -5.91
N ASN A 40 3.92 0.95 -5.47
CA ASN A 40 3.87 0.12 -4.26
C ASN A 40 4.70 -1.17 -4.42
N SER A 41 4.79 -1.73 -5.63
CA SER A 41 5.56 -2.95 -5.90
C SER A 41 7.06 -2.71 -5.76
N ARG A 42 7.53 -1.52 -6.15
CA ARG A 42 8.93 -1.11 -6.02
C ARG A 42 9.22 -0.25 -4.79
N ARG A 43 8.20 0.03 -3.98
CA ARG A 43 8.27 0.89 -2.78
C ARG A 43 8.89 2.25 -3.10
N HIS A 44 8.47 2.86 -4.21
CA HIS A 44 8.99 4.13 -4.71
C HIS A 44 7.89 5.17 -4.77
N VAL A 45 8.16 6.37 -4.26
CA VAL A 45 7.26 7.52 -4.32
C VAL A 45 7.95 8.65 -5.07
N THR A 46 7.27 9.19 -6.08
CA THR A 46 7.77 10.27 -6.92
C THR A 46 6.88 11.50 -6.81
N CYS A 47 7.44 12.64 -6.37
CA CYS A 47 6.75 13.90 -6.11
C CYS A 47 7.46 15.08 -6.82
N ARG A 48 7.86 14.91 -8.09
CA ARG A 48 8.73 15.88 -8.79
C ARG A 48 7.95 17.11 -9.26
N HIS A 49 8.60 18.28 -9.19
CA HIS A 49 8.09 19.56 -9.72
C HIS A 49 6.68 19.93 -9.22
N GLN A 50 6.39 19.69 -7.94
CA GLN A 50 5.09 19.93 -7.31
C GLN A 50 5.05 21.22 -6.48
N ASN A 51 6.10 22.04 -6.52
CA ASN A 51 6.26 23.24 -5.70
C ASN A 51 6.11 22.97 -4.18
N LEU A 52 6.49 21.77 -3.73
CA LEU A 52 6.41 21.43 -2.30
C LEU A 52 7.36 22.30 -1.49
N THR A 53 6.87 22.83 -0.37
CA THR A 53 7.66 23.57 0.61
C THR A 53 8.04 22.73 1.83
N GLU A 54 7.41 21.57 1.97
CA GLU A 54 7.63 20.58 3.03
C GLU A 54 7.50 19.14 2.49
N VAL A 55 7.97 18.16 3.25
CA VAL A 55 7.82 16.74 2.91
C VAL A 55 6.38 16.30 3.24
N PRO A 56 5.66 15.64 2.32
CA PRO A 56 4.30 15.16 2.59
C PRO A 56 4.25 14.15 3.75
N ASN A 57 3.30 14.37 4.66
CA ASN A 57 3.03 13.53 5.84
C ASN A 57 2.24 12.25 5.55
N THR A 58 1.92 11.98 4.29
CA THR A 58 1.14 10.81 3.85
C THR A 58 1.96 9.84 3.00
N ILE A 59 3.29 9.92 3.07
CA ILE A 59 4.17 8.97 2.39
C ILE A 59 3.98 7.57 3.01
N PRO A 60 3.81 6.51 2.21
CA PRO A 60 3.76 5.15 2.72
C PRO A 60 5.02 4.80 3.53
N GLU A 61 4.85 4.25 4.73
CA GLU A 61 5.90 3.79 5.67
C GLU A 61 6.89 2.82 5.02
N LEU A 62 6.39 2.00 4.09
CA LEU A 62 7.22 1.01 3.39
C LEU A 62 8.03 1.61 2.25
N THR A 63 7.96 2.93 2.01
CA THR A 63 8.69 3.62 0.96
C THR A 63 10.19 3.47 1.17
N GLN A 64 10.88 2.91 0.17
CA GLN A 64 12.33 2.75 0.16
C GLN A 64 13.04 3.83 -0.67
N ARG A 65 12.31 4.46 -1.59
CA ARG A 65 12.82 5.55 -2.42
C ARG A 65 11.78 6.65 -2.47
N LEU A 66 12.22 7.88 -2.24
CA LEU A 66 11.39 9.08 -2.30
C LEU A 66 12.11 10.11 -3.20
N ASP A 67 11.46 10.50 -4.30
CA ASP A 67 11.96 11.51 -5.22
C ASP A 67 11.20 12.82 -5.04
N LEU A 68 11.88 13.82 -4.48
CA LEU A 68 11.38 15.18 -4.25
C LEU A 68 12.05 16.22 -5.17
N GLN A 69 12.68 15.79 -6.27
CA GLN A 69 13.44 16.70 -7.13
C GLN A 69 12.55 17.81 -7.74
N GLY A 70 13.10 19.03 -7.79
CA GLY A 70 12.42 20.17 -8.42
C GLY A 70 11.34 20.82 -7.56
N ASN A 71 11.33 20.56 -6.26
CA ASN A 71 10.49 21.26 -5.28
C ASN A 71 11.24 22.44 -4.62
N ILE A 72 10.54 23.19 -3.76
CA ILE A 72 11.01 24.44 -3.14
C ILE A 72 11.23 24.20 -1.63
N LEU A 73 11.84 23.07 -1.29
CA LEU A 73 12.16 22.70 0.09
C LEU A 73 13.31 23.58 0.59
N LYS A 74 13.06 24.38 1.62
CA LYS A 74 14.07 25.27 2.21
C LYS A 74 14.68 24.73 3.49
N VAL A 75 13.90 23.99 4.26
CA VAL A 75 14.28 23.44 5.57
C VAL A 75 13.78 22.00 5.63
N LEU A 76 14.64 21.11 6.09
CA LEU A 76 14.29 19.73 6.41
C LEU A 76 14.36 19.55 7.93
N PRO A 77 13.22 19.61 8.64
CA PRO A 77 13.21 19.35 10.07
C PRO A 77 13.61 17.89 10.37
N ALA A 78 14.10 17.62 11.58
CA ALA A 78 14.49 16.27 11.98
C ALA A 78 13.35 15.24 11.84
N ALA A 79 12.10 15.68 11.97
CA ALA A 79 10.90 14.84 11.84
C ALA A 79 10.38 14.72 10.38
N ALA A 80 11.12 15.18 9.37
CA ALA A 80 10.65 15.19 7.97
C ALA A 80 10.45 13.78 7.37
N PHE A 81 11.09 12.75 7.93
CA PHE A 81 11.09 11.37 7.40
C PHE A 81 10.91 10.34 8.53
N GLN A 82 10.08 10.69 9.52
CA GLN A 82 9.91 9.89 10.73
C GLN A 82 9.01 8.67 10.52
#